data_AF-A0A1M4VAD6-F1
#
_entry.id   AF-A0A1M4VAD6-F1
#
_cell.length_a   1.000
_cell.length_b   1.000
_cell.length_c   1.000
_cell.angle_alpha   90.00
_cell.angle_beta   90.00
_cell.angle_gamma   90.00
#
_symmetry.space_group_name_H-M   'P 1'
#
loop_
_entity.id
_entity.type
_entity.pdbx_description
1 polymer ?
#
loop_
_entity_poly.entity_id
_entity_poly.type
_entity_poly.pdbx_seq_one_letter_code
_entity_poly.pdbx_strand_id
1 'polypeptide(L)'
;MKTKEELKLYFENGDKPTQEHFWAWLDSYWHKDEKITESAIDSVEKVIPFIIDDIMLGHSLSLSIPKNVKKIERIAFQYSGMNYQITEVNFNEGLENIGTGAFQGQNIKKIKTPSTLKFISDVAFNAQENSVNGTDSLEEIVLNEGLISIGASAFYCQRATAIERLYIPKSVKSVGENAFNIPSLKTVSALNGLDLSNAGIPPTAKIMRYFDFTPTI
;
A
#
# COMPACT_ATOMS: atom_id res chain seq x y z
N MET A 1 -37.39 -20.53 -10.87
CA MET A 1 -37.19 -19.66 -12.05
C MET A 1 -35.96 -20.17 -12.77
N LYS A 2 -35.95 -20.28 -14.10
CA LYS A 2 -34.77 -20.77 -14.83
C LYS A 2 -33.60 -19.80 -14.63
N THR A 3 -32.38 -20.32 -14.50
CA THR A 3 -31.19 -19.47 -14.37
C THR A 3 -30.84 -18.82 -15.72
N LYS A 4 -29.98 -17.80 -15.68
CA LYS A 4 -29.50 -17.12 -16.89
C LYS A 4 -28.80 -18.08 -17.86
N GLU A 5 -28.06 -19.05 -17.32
CA GLU A 5 -27.34 -20.09 -18.07
C GLU A 5 -28.33 -21.05 -18.74
N GLU A 6 -29.39 -21.44 -18.03
CA GLU A 6 -30.46 -22.29 -18.57
C GLU A 6 -31.27 -21.59 -19.66
N LEU A 7 -31.50 -20.27 -19.52
CA LEU A 7 -32.19 -19.46 -20.53
C LEU A 7 -31.34 -19.23 -21.78
N LYS A 8 -30.02 -19.09 -21.63
CA LYS A 8 -29.07 -18.93 -22.74
C LYS A 8 -29.05 -20.14 -23.67
N LEU A 9 -29.13 -21.35 -23.10
CA LEU A 9 -29.13 -22.61 -23.85
C LEU A 9 -30.29 -22.71 -24.87
N TYR A 10 -31.45 -22.12 -24.59
CA TYR A 10 -32.57 -22.11 -25.55
C TYR A 10 -32.21 -21.41 -26.86
N PHE A 11 -31.45 -20.32 -26.79
CA PHE A 11 -31.02 -19.59 -27.97
C PHE A 11 -29.86 -20.30 -28.69
N GLU A 12 -28.95 -20.91 -27.94
CA GLU A 12 -27.78 -21.63 -28.49
C GLU A 12 -28.18 -22.95 -29.17
N ASN A 13 -29.19 -23.64 -28.65
CA ASN A 13 -29.68 -24.90 -29.21
C ASN A 13 -30.71 -24.72 -30.34
N GLY A 14 -31.11 -23.48 -30.63
CA GLY A 14 -32.13 -23.18 -31.63
C GLY A 14 -33.55 -23.54 -31.20
N ASP A 15 -33.77 -23.76 -29.90
CA ASP A 15 -35.09 -23.99 -29.32
C ASP A 15 -35.91 -22.70 -29.40
N LYS A 16 -37.24 -22.81 -29.55
CA LYS A 16 -38.14 -21.65 -29.53
C LYS A 16 -38.49 -21.29 -28.08
N PRO A 17 -38.02 -20.17 -27.52
CA PRO A 17 -38.36 -19.77 -26.16
C PRO A 17 -39.83 -19.34 -26.08
N THR A 18 -40.47 -19.55 -24.93
CA THR A 18 -41.80 -19.00 -24.68
C THR A 18 -41.72 -17.54 -24.25
N GLN A 19 -42.86 -16.85 -24.22
CA GLN A 19 -42.95 -15.48 -23.71
C GLN A 19 -42.44 -15.36 -22.26
N GLU A 20 -42.75 -16.34 -21.40
CA GLU A 20 -42.29 -16.38 -20.02
C GLU A 20 -40.77 -16.52 -19.91
N HIS A 21 -40.13 -17.24 -20.83
CA HIS A 21 -38.67 -17.32 -20.90
C HIS A 21 -38.04 -15.98 -21.26
N PHE A 22 -38.70 -15.17 -22.11
CA PHE A 22 -38.21 -13.84 -22.46
C PHE A 22 -38.32 -12.86 -21.28
N TRP A 23 -39.43 -12.89 -20.54
CA TRP A 23 -39.58 -12.11 -19.32
C TRP A 23 -38.58 -12.51 -18.24
N ALA A 24 -38.40 -13.82 -18.02
CA ALA A 24 -37.39 -14.32 -17.08
C ALA A 24 -35.96 -13.94 -17.49
N TRP A 25 -35.66 -13.89 -18.79
CA TRP A 25 -34.37 -13.45 -19.31
C TRP A 25 -34.14 -11.96 -19.05
N LEU A 26 -35.11 -11.10 -19.38
CA LEU A 26 -35.06 -9.66 -19.08
C LEU A 26 -34.93 -9.37 -17.58
N ASP A 27 -35.73 -10.04 -16.75
CA ASP A 27 -35.67 -9.89 -15.29
C ASP A 27 -34.34 -10.39 -14.72
N SER A 28 -33.68 -11.39 -15.35
CA SER A 28 -32.35 -11.85 -14.93
C SER A 28 -31.23 -10.82 -15.14
N TYR A 29 -31.42 -9.81 -15.99
CA TYR A 29 -30.51 -8.66 -16.10
C TYR A 29 -30.85 -7.53 -15.13
N TRP A 30 -32.01 -7.62 -14.47
CA TRP A 30 -32.45 -6.62 -13.52
C TRP A 30 -32.06 -7.05 -12.12
N HIS A 31 -30.88 -6.62 -11.67
CA HIS A 31 -30.32 -6.83 -10.33
C HIS A 31 -31.11 -6.07 -9.24
N LYS A 32 -32.43 -6.26 -9.14
CA LYS A 32 -33.28 -5.55 -8.16
C LYS A 32 -32.88 -5.85 -6.71
N ASP A 33 -32.34 -7.05 -6.46
CA ASP A 33 -32.06 -7.56 -5.11
C ASP A 33 -30.60 -8.01 -4.87
N GLU A 34 -29.73 -7.97 -5.89
CA GLU A 34 -28.30 -8.25 -5.69
C GLU A 34 -27.64 -7.05 -5.03
N LYS A 35 -27.54 -7.11 -3.71
CA LYS A 35 -26.76 -6.15 -2.93
C LYS A 35 -25.31 -6.22 -3.42
N ILE A 36 -24.82 -5.12 -4.02
CA ILE A 36 -23.39 -4.92 -4.25
C ILE A 36 -22.73 -5.05 -2.89
N THR A 37 -21.95 -6.10 -2.68
CA THR A 37 -21.20 -6.27 -1.42
C THR A 37 -20.20 -5.12 -1.32
N GLU A 38 -19.94 -4.58 -0.12
CA GLU A 38 -18.92 -3.53 0.05
C GLU A 38 -17.54 -3.95 -0.47
N SER A 39 -17.28 -5.27 -0.47
CA SER A 39 -16.09 -5.89 -1.07
C SER A 39 -16.02 -5.81 -2.60
N ALA A 40 -17.13 -5.55 -3.30
CA ALA A 40 -17.19 -5.47 -4.76
C ALA A 40 -16.87 -4.06 -5.30
N ILE A 41 -16.74 -3.05 -4.44
CA ILE A 41 -16.34 -1.71 -4.84
C ILE A 41 -14.83 -1.55 -4.61
N ASP A 42 -14.05 -1.85 -5.65
CA ASP A 42 -12.64 -1.45 -5.69
C ASP A 42 -12.58 0.08 -5.50
N SER A 43 -11.78 0.56 -4.54
CA SER A 43 -11.52 1.99 -4.22
C SER A 43 -12.39 2.66 -3.14
N VAL A 44 -13.03 1.90 -2.24
CA VAL A 44 -13.68 2.51 -1.06
C VAL A 44 -12.67 2.71 0.05
N GLU A 45 -12.53 3.95 0.52
CA GLU A 45 -11.88 4.27 1.78
C GLU A 45 -12.70 3.69 2.92
N LYS A 46 -12.10 2.78 3.69
CA LYS A 46 -12.80 2.15 4.81
C LYS A 46 -12.51 2.93 6.09
N VAL A 47 -13.56 3.48 6.68
CA VAL A 47 -13.51 4.10 8.00
C VAL A 47 -13.48 3.00 9.05
N ILE A 48 -12.42 2.97 9.85
CA ILE A 48 -12.21 1.98 10.92
C ILE A 48 -12.15 2.71 12.27
N PRO A 49 -12.90 2.24 13.29
CA PRO A 49 -12.81 2.81 14.64
C PRO A 49 -11.37 2.77 15.14
N PHE A 50 -10.88 3.88 15.66
CA PHE A 50 -9.57 3.97 16.25
C PHE A 50 -9.68 3.81 17.77
N ILE A 51 -9.18 2.69 18.29
CA ILE A 51 -9.31 2.28 19.70
C ILE A 51 -7.93 1.95 20.25
N ILE A 52 -7.60 2.50 21.42
CA ILE A 52 -6.41 2.16 22.22
C ILE A 52 -6.89 1.84 23.64
N ASP A 53 -6.45 0.71 24.22
CA ASP A 53 -6.76 0.31 25.60
C ASP A 53 -8.27 0.45 25.95
N ASP A 54 -9.13 -0.07 25.06
CA ASP A 54 -10.61 0.01 25.14
C ASP A 54 -11.22 1.44 25.08
N ILE A 55 -10.42 2.47 24.80
CA ILE A 55 -10.85 3.85 24.62
C ILE A 55 -11.01 4.17 23.13
N MET A 56 -12.21 4.57 22.70
CA MET A 56 -12.46 5.07 21.34
C MET A 56 -11.92 6.49 21.20
N LEU A 57 -10.90 6.66 20.37
CA LEU A 57 -10.21 7.94 20.14
C LEU A 57 -10.68 8.64 18.86
N GLY A 58 -11.40 7.93 17.97
CA GLY A 58 -11.92 8.48 16.74
C GLY A 58 -12.05 7.42 15.65
N HIS A 59 -11.69 7.78 14.42
CA HIS A 59 -11.63 6.87 13.29
C HIS A 59 -10.29 7.03 12.54
N SER A 60 -9.86 5.95 11.90
CA SER A 60 -8.76 5.93 10.95
C SER A 60 -9.25 5.44 9.59
N LEU A 61 -8.41 5.55 8.57
CA LEU A 61 -8.74 5.11 7.22
C LEU A 61 -7.82 3.97 6.77
N SER A 62 -8.44 2.96 6.16
CA SER A 62 -7.76 2.00 5.29
C SER A 62 -8.02 2.41 3.83
N LEU A 63 -6.95 2.78 3.13
CA LEU A 63 -6.98 3.30 1.78
C LEU A 63 -6.63 2.20 0.78
N SER A 64 -7.43 2.05 -0.29
CA SER A 64 -7.11 1.15 -1.41
C SER A 64 -6.91 1.96 -2.68
N ILE A 65 -5.72 1.87 -3.26
CA ILE A 65 -5.37 2.58 -4.50
C ILE A 65 -6.04 1.87 -5.69
N PRO A 66 -6.79 2.58 -6.56
CA PRO A 66 -7.45 1.97 -7.71
C PRO A 66 -6.48 1.33 -8.70
N LYS A 67 -6.90 0.23 -9.35
CA LYS A 67 -6.08 -0.58 -10.28
C LYS A 67 -5.39 0.20 -11.41
N ASN A 68 -5.98 1.29 -11.88
CA ASN A 68 -5.46 2.08 -13.01
C ASN A 68 -4.54 3.23 -12.60
N VAL A 69 -4.29 3.42 -11.30
CA VAL A 69 -3.42 4.48 -10.82
C VAL A 69 -1.97 4.06 -10.99
N LYS A 70 -1.22 4.86 -11.74
CA LYS A 70 0.22 4.67 -11.96
C LYS A 70 1.10 5.55 -11.10
N LYS A 71 0.55 6.64 -10.57
CA LYS A 71 1.29 7.64 -9.81
C LYS A 71 0.42 8.23 -8.71
N ILE A 72 1.00 8.38 -7.53
CA ILE A 72 0.45 9.19 -6.44
C ILE A 72 1.21 10.50 -6.44
N GLU A 73 0.51 11.62 -6.57
CA GLU A 73 1.12 12.94 -6.69
C GLU A 73 1.68 13.47 -5.36
N ARG A 74 2.45 14.56 -5.46
CA ARG A 74 2.99 15.30 -4.30
C ARG A 74 1.85 15.61 -3.32
N ILE A 75 2.10 15.35 -2.03
CA ILE A 75 1.22 15.63 -0.88
C ILE A 75 -0.22 15.09 -0.99
N ALA A 76 -0.49 14.10 -1.86
CA ALA A 76 -1.84 13.63 -2.14
C ALA A 76 -2.63 13.18 -0.90
N PHE A 77 -1.95 12.55 0.05
CA PHE A 77 -2.49 12.07 1.33
C PHE A 77 -1.62 12.55 2.50
N GLN A 78 -1.09 13.76 2.43
CA GLN A 78 -0.37 14.33 3.57
C GLN A 78 -1.33 14.55 4.74
N TYR A 79 -0.90 14.21 5.95
CA TYR A 79 -1.61 14.60 7.16
C TYR A 79 -1.34 16.08 7.48
N SER A 80 -2.39 16.88 7.46
CA SER A 80 -2.35 18.32 7.74
C SER A 80 -3.33 18.72 8.85
N GLY A 81 -3.49 17.85 9.87
CA GLY A 81 -4.41 18.09 10.99
C GLY A 81 -5.84 17.62 10.74
N MET A 82 -6.04 16.59 9.91
CA MET A 82 -7.35 15.98 9.73
C MET A 82 -7.78 15.22 11.00
N ASN A 83 -9.09 14.96 11.15
CA ASN A 83 -9.63 14.19 12.27
C ASN A 83 -9.34 12.68 12.17
N TYR A 84 -8.68 12.25 11.09
CA TYR A 84 -8.31 10.87 10.82
C TYR A 84 -6.89 10.81 10.26
N GLN A 85 -6.24 9.68 10.50
CA GLN A 85 -5.01 9.28 9.84
C GLN A 85 -5.25 7.98 9.06
N ILE A 86 -4.50 7.81 7.98
CA ILE A 86 -4.43 6.57 7.23
C ILE A 86 -3.52 5.61 8.00
N THR A 87 -4.04 4.44 8.32
CA THR A 87 -3.31 3.39 9.08
C THR A 87 -2.94 2.19 8.24
N GLU A 88 -3.62 2.01 7.11
CA GLU A 88 -3.38 0.94 6.14
C GLU A 88 -3.50 1.50 4.71
N VAL A 89 -2.58 1.09 3.84
CA VAL A 89 -2.64 1.41 2.41
C VAL A 89 -2.44 0.13 1.61
N ASN A 90 -3.42 -0.19 0.77
CA ASN A 90 -3.36 -1.26 -0.22
C ASN A 90 -3.01 -0.65 -1.57
N PHE A 91 -1.75 -0.73 -1.97
CA PHE A 91 -1.29 -0.27 -3.28
C PHE A 91 -1.72 -1.24 -4.38
N ASN A 92 -2.09 -0.72 -5.55
CA ASN A 92 -2.37 -1.55 -6.71
C ASN A 92 -1.09 -2.02 -7.40
N GLU A 93 -1.17 -3.20 -8.02
CA GLU A 93 -0.22 -3.58 -9.06
C GLU A 93 -0.47 -2.70 -10.29
N GLY A 94 0.57 -1.98 -10.72
CA GLY A 94 0.54 -0.94 -11.73
C GLY A 94 1.02 0.42 -11.23
N LEU A 95 1.12 0.62 -9.91
CA LEU A 95 1.67 1.83 -9.33
C LEU A 95 3.20 1.90 -9.53
N GLU A 96 3.68 2.95 -10.19
CA GLU A 96 5.09 3.11 -10.55
C GLU A 96 5.81 4.18 -9.71
N ASN A 97 5.09 5.19 -9.21
CA ASN A 97 5.69 6.34 -8.54
C ASN A 97 4.85 6.85 -7.36
N ILE A 98 5.52 7.13 -6.24
CA ILE A 98 4.96 7.84 -5.08
C ILE A 98 5.67 9.19 -4.95
N GLY A 99 4.88 10.26 -5.04
CA GLY A 99 5.33 11.64 -5.05
C GLY A 99 5.82 12.16 -3.70
N THR A 100 6.46 13.33 -3.72
CA THR A 100 7.04 13.95 -2.53
C THR A 100 5.98 14.18 -1.46
N GLY A 101 6.22 13.69 -0.24
CA GLY A 101 5.32 13.88 0.90
C GLY A 101 3.93 13.25 0.74
N ALA A 102 3.74 12.32 -0.22
CA ALA A 102 2.44 11.76 -0.55
C ALA A 102 1.68 11.20 0.66
N PHE A 103 2.36 10.60 1.64
CA PHE A 103 1.79 10.05 2.87
C PHE A 103 2.49 10.60 4.12
N GLN A 104 3.04 11.82 4.05
CA GLN A 104 3.74 12.42 5.17
C GLN A 104 2.80 12.63 6.38
N GLY A 105 3.25 12.29 7.59
CA GLY A 105 2.51 12.52 8.83
C GLY A 105 1.34 11.58 9.09
N GLN A 106 1.19 10.52 8.28
CA GLN A 106 0.17 9.50 8.48
C GLN A 106 0.55 8.54 9.63
N ASN A 107 -0.25 7.51 9.89
CA ASN A 107 0.03 6.50 10.92
C ASN A 107 0.04 5.09 10.29
N ILE A 108 0.68 4.96 9.12
CA ILE A 108 0.69 3.70 8.36
C ILE A 108 1.55 2.68 9.12
N LYS A 109 0.92 1.59 9.59
CA LYS A 109 1.60 0.57 10.39
C LYS A 109 2.51 -0.32 9.57
N LYS A 110 2.10 -0.62 8.33
CA LYS A 110 2.82 -1.53 7.43
C LYS A 110 2.86 -0.94 6.03
N ILE A 111 4.05 -0.74 5.50
CA ILE A 111 4.25 -0.26 4.13
C ILE A 111 4.75 -1.43 3.30
N LYS A 112 3.91 -1.91 2.37
CA LYS A 112 4.22 -3.00 1.45
C LYS A 112 4.11 -2.49 0.03
N THR A 113 5.25 -2.19 -0.60
CA THR A 113 5.25 -1.65 -1.96
C THR A 113 4.85 -2.71 -2.98
N PRO A 114 4.05 -2.38 -4.01
CA PRO A 114 3.66 -3.33 -5.05
C PRO A 114 4.86 -3.67 -5.94
N SER A 115 4.80 -4.80 -6.64
CA SER A 115 5.92 -5.31 -7.46
C SER A 115 6.37 -4.35 -8.58
N THR A 116 5.47 -3.46 -8.98
CA THR A 116 5.59 -2.49 -10.07
C THR A 116 6.19 -1.15 -9.66
N LEU A 117 6.36 -0.89 -8.36
CA LEU A 117 6.84 0.39 -7.87
C LEU A 117 8.32 0.61 -8.20
N LYS A 118 8.64 1.77 -8.78
CA LYS A 118 10.00 2.11 -9.21
C LYS A 118 10.60 3.25 -8.38
N PHE A 119 9.79 4.17 -7.90
CA PHE A 119 10.28 5.41 -7.29
C PHE A 119 9.46 5.80 -6.06
N ILE A 120 10.17 6.03 -4.97
CA ILE A 120 9.63 6.68 -3.76
C ILE A 120 10.35 8.01 -3.62
N SER A 121 9.60 9.11 -3.70
CA SER A 121 10.17 10.46 -3.65
C SER A 121 10.44 10.92 -2.21
N ASP A 122 11.04 12.10 -2.08
CA ASP A 122 11.42 12.69 -0.79
C ASP A 122 10.23 12.77 0.17
N VAL A 123 10.50 12.49 1.44
CA VAL A 123 9.54 12.53 2.56
C VAL A 123 8.21 11.79 2.32
N ALA A 124 8.14 10.89 1.33
CA ALA A 124 6.89 10.24 0.92
C ALA A 124 6.14 9.54 2.06
N PHE A 125 6.85 8.87 2.96
CA PHE A 125 6.33 8.23 4.18
C PHE A 125 7.00 8.78 5.44
N ASN A 126 7.38 10.06 5.44
CA ASN A 126 7.97 10.69 6.60
C ASN A 126 6.98 10.77 7.77
N ALA A 127 7.48 10.63 8.99
CA ALA A 127 6.75 10.80 10.25
C ALA A 127 5.49 9.91 10.34
N GLN A 128 5.67 8.58 10.22
CA GLN A 128 4.58 7.63 10.47
C GLN A 128 4.36 7.43 11.97
N GLU A 129 3.55 8.30 12.57
CA GLU A 129 3.25 8.31 14.01
C GLU A 129 1.81 8.74 14.30
N ASN A 130 1.23 8.20 15.36
CA ASN A 130 -0.11 8.56 15.82
C ASN A 130 -0.17 10.01 16.32
N SER A 131 -1.10 10.83 15.82
CA SER A 131 -1.27 12.23 16.21
C SER A 131 -1.75 12.43 17.66
N VAL A 132 -2.28 11.40 18.33
CA VAL A 132 -2.84 11.48 19.69
C VAL A 132 -1.74 11.39 20.75
N ASN A 133 -0.91 10.35 20.69
CA ASN A 133 0.13 10.08 21.70
C ASN A 133 1.53 9.88 21.09
N GLY A 134 1.62 9.67 19.77
CA GLY A 134 2.86 9.38 19.06
C GLY A 134 3.54 8.08 19.48
N THR A 135 2.82 7.13 20.07
CA THR A 135 3.38 5.84 20.53
C THR A 135 3.15 4.71 19.53
N ASP A 136 2.06 4.75 18.76
CA ASP A 136 1.93 3.84 17.63
C ASP A 136 2.94 4.22 16.56
N SER A 137 3.51 3.21 15.93
CA SER A 137 4.55 3.43 14.96
C SER A 137 4.55 2.41 13.83
N LEU A 138 5.27 2.76 12.78
CA LEU A 138 5.63 1.87 11.68
C LEU A 138 6.26 0.56 12.20
N GLU A 139 5.59 -0.54 11.91
CA GLU A 139 5.98 -1.89 12.34
C GLU A 139 6.78 -2.61 11.26
N GLU A 140 6.47 -2.38 9.99
CA GLU A 140 7.02 -3.14 8.86
C GLU A 140 7.20 -2.28 7.61
N ILE A 141 8.36 -2.41 6.97
CA ILE A 141 8.62 -1.92 5.62
C ILE A 141 9.02 -3.13 4.76
N VAL A 142 8.23 -3.42 3.72
CA VAL A 142 8.55 -4.40 2.69
C VAL A 142 8.68 -3.66 1.37
N LEU A 143 9.92 -3.58 0.87
CA LEU A 143 10.26 -2.98 -0.41
C LEU A 143 10.28 -4.05 -1.51
N ASN A 144 9.80 -3.70 -2.71
CA ASN A 144 9.70 -4.61 -3.83
C ASN A 144 11.02 -4.74 -4.59
N GLU A 145 11.27 -5.92 -5.15
CA GLU A 145 12.23 -6.05 -6.24
C GLU A 145 11.70 -5.28 -7.46
N GLY A 146 12.53 -4.43 -8.04
CA GLY A 146 12.16 -3.47 -9.09
C GLY A 146 12.24 -2.00 -8.64
N LEU A 147 12.32 -1.75 -7.33
CA LEU A 147 12.47 -0.40 -6.77
C LEU A 147 13.83 0.20 -7.18
N ILE A 148 13.83 1.37 -7.80
CA ILE A 148 15.04 2.01 -8.36
C ILE A 148 15.63 3.03 -7.39
N SER A 149 14.80 3.93 -6.85
CA SER A 149 15.28 4.99 -5.96
C SER A 149 14.36 5.26 -4.79
N ILE A 150 14.99 5.66 -3.68
CA ILE A 150 14.34 6.07 -2.44
C ILE A 150 14.82 7.48 -2.11
N GLY A 151 13.89 8.44 -2.02
CA GLY A 151 14.19 9.85 -1.80
C GLY A 151 14.68 10.18 -0.41
N ALA A 152 15.13 11.43 -0.23
CA ALA A 152 15.59 11.93 1.05
C ALA A 152 14.47 11.89 2.10
N SER A 153 14.80 11.41 3.29
CA SER A 153 13.87 11.27 4.43
C SER A 153 12.59 10.50 4.12
N ALA A 154 12.57 9.66 3.06
CA ALA A 154 11.38 8.97 2.58
C ALA A 154 10.69 8.14 3.67
N PHE A 155 11.45 7.48 4.55
CA PHE A 155 10.96 6.70 5.70
C PHE A 155 11.52 7.23 7.03
N TYR A 156 11.87 8.52 7.10
CA TYR A 156 12.35 9.13 8.34
C TYR A 156 11.23 9.08 9.40
N CYS A 157 11.43 8.31 10.47
CA CYS A 157 10.45 8.10 11.55
C CYS A 157 11.20 7.99 12.89
N GLN A 158 11.32 9.11 13.62
CA GLN A 158 12.07 9.14 14.90
C GLN A 158 11.38 8.40 16.04
N ARG A 159 10.05 8.33 16.00
CA ARG A 159 9.25 7.65 17.03
C ARG A 159 8.95 6.19 16.71
N ALA A 160 9.50 5.66 15.62
CA ALA A 160 9.36 4.25 15.31
C ALA A 160 10.14 3.40 16.30
N THR A 161 9.42 2.52 16.99
CA THR A 161 9.95 1.66 18.07
C THR A 161 9.85 0.17 17.74
N ALA A 162 8.95 -0.22 16.82
CA ALA A 162 8.65 -1.63 16.53
C ALA A 162 9.52 -2.24 15.42
N ILE A 163 9.90 -1.48 14.39
CA ILE A 163 10.66 -2.00 13.25
C ILE A 163 12.15 -2.17 13.58
N GLU A 164 12.63 -3.42 13.57
CA GLU A 164 14.02 -3.73 13.91
C GLU A 164 14.88 -4.12 12.70
N ARG A 165 14.25 -4.53 11.59
CA ARG A 165 14.93 -5.11 10.44
C ARG A 165 14.45 -4.45 9.16
N LEU A 166 15.38 -4.19 8.26
CA LEU A 166 15.10 -3.66 6.93
C LEU A 166 15.87 -4.46 5.88
N TYR A 167 15.18 -4.89 4.83
CA TYR A 167 15.80 -5.42 3.62
C TYR A 167 15.64 -4.39 2.51
N ILE A 168 16.77 -3.93 1.96
CA ILE A 168 16.82 -3.07 0.78
C ILE A 168 17.07 -3.98 -0.43
N PRO A 169 16.11 -4.06 -1.38
CA PRO A 169 16.20 -4.90 -2.58
C PRO A 169 17.41 -4.59 -3.46
N LYS A 170 17.89 -5.59 -4.22
CA LYS A 170 19.11 -5.45 -5.05
C LYS A 170 18.94 -4.48 -6.21
N SER A 171 17.69 -4.25 -6.58
CA SER A 171 17.28 -3.33 -7.63
C SER A 171 17.49 -1.85 -7.27
N VAL A 172 17.59 -1.53 -5.97
CA VAL A 172 17.75 -0.16 -5.48
C VAL A 172 19.13 0.36 -5.86
N LYS A 173 19.16 1.46 -6.62
CA LYS A 173 20.38 2.11 -7.11
C LYS A 173 20.80 3.31 -6.27
N SER A 174 19.85 3.98 -5.62
CA SER A 174 20.13 5.17 -4.83
C SER A 174 19.20 5.30 -3.62
N VAL A 175 19.77 5.69 -2.49
CA VAL A 175 19.07 5.99 -1.25
C VAL A 175 19.41 7.41 -0.83
N GLY A 176 18.40 8.25 -0.65
CA GLY A 176 18.55 9.65 -0.28
C GLY A 176 19.02 9.85 1.16
N GLU A 177 19.42 11.08 1.45
CA GLU A 177 19.84 11.49 2.79
C GLU A 177 18.73 11.19 3.81
N ASN A 178 19.10 10.61 4.95
CA ASN A 178 18.21 10.31 6.07
C ASN A 178 16.98 9.44 5.72
N ALA A 179 16.98 8.78 4.56
CA ALA A 179 15.84 7.99 4.07
C ALA A 179 15.35 6.95 5.09
N PHE A 180 16.25 6.36 5.86
CA PHE A 180 15.97 5.33 6.87
C PHE A 180 16.41 5.74 8.27
N ASN A 181 16.26 7.04 8.61
CA ASN A 181 16.50 7.52 9.96
C ASN A 181 15.38 7.06 10.91
N ILE A 182 15.54 5.82 11.37
CA ILE A 182 14.62 5.05 12.19
C ILE A 182 15.42 4.46 13.36
N PRO A 183 15.32 5.03 14.57
CA PRO A 183 16.17 4.65 15.71
C PRO A 183 16.06 3.19 16.15
N SER A 184 14.92 2.52 15.89
CA SER A 184 14.69 1.13 16.28
C SER A 184 15.39 0.09 15.39
N LEU A 185 15.94 0.49 14.23
CA LEU A 185 16.61 -0.44 13.33
C LEU A 185 17.85 -1.05 13.98
N LYS A 186 17.89 -2.39 14.03
CA LYS A 186 19.01 -3.20 14.53
C LYS A 186 19.78 -3.87 13.40
N THR A 187 19.14 -4.16 12.27
CA THR A 187 19.78 -4.82 11.13
C THR A 187 19.25 -4.30 9.80
N VAL A 188 20.15 -3.94 8.90
CA VAL A 188 19.82 -3.54 7.53
C VAL A 188 20.57 -4.43 6.56
N SER A 189 19.87 -5.10 5.66
CA SER A 189 20.47 -5.91 4.59
C SER A 189 20.39 -5.15 3.27
N ALA A 190 21.51 -5.01 2.55
CA ALA A 190 21.57 -4.27 1.29
C ALA A 190 22.63 -4.85 0.34
N LEU A 191 22.47 -4.60 -0.96
CA LEU A 191 23.44 -5.02 -1.97
C LEU A 191 24.82 -4.41 -1.68
N ASN A 192 25.87 -5.19 -1.92
CA ASN A 192 27.23 -4.71 -1.84
C ASN A 192 27.47 -3.58 -2.85
N GLY A 193 28.08 -2.49 -2.41
CA GLY A 193 28.31 -1.30 -3.25
C GLY A 193 27.19 -0.26 -3.25
N LEU A 194 25.99 -0.55 -2.69
CA LEU A 194 24.97 0.48 -2.50
C LEU A 194 25.45 1.49 -1.44
N ASP A 195 25.52 2.77 -1.80
CA ASP A 195 25.86 3.83 -0.86
C ASP A 195 24.74 4.03 0.16
N LEU A 196 25.12 3.98 1.45
CA LEU A 196 24.24 4.16 2.60
C LEU A 196 24.86 5.13 3.62
N SER A 197 25.96 5.82 3.29
CA SER A 197 26.70 6.65 4.26
C SER A 197 25.83 7.76 4.85
N ASN A 198 24.90 8.28 4.06
CA ASN A 198 23.99 9.36 4.43
C ASN A 198 22.55 8.87 4.64
N ALA A 199 22.28 7.56 4.62
CA ALA A 199 20.91 7.03 4.68
C ALA A 199 20.22 7.23 6.05
N GLY A 200 20.94 7.75 7.05
CA GLY A 200 20.43 7.98 8.40
C GLY A 200 20.24 6.70 9.23
N ILE A 201 20.75 5.55 8.75
CA ILE A 201 20.70 4.29 9.49
C ILE A 201 21.42 4.48 10.84
N PRO A 202 20.84 4.05 11.97
CA PRO A 202 21.45 4.21 13.28
C PRO A 202 22.86 3.59 13.32
N PRO A 203 23.86 4.27 13.94
CA PRO A 203 25.20 3.69 14.11
C PRO A 203 25.23 2.36 14.89
N THR A 204 24.18 2.10 15.68
CA THR A 204 23.97 0.86 16.42
C THR A 204 23.47 -0.29 15.55
N ALA A 205 22.97 -0.01 14.34
CA ALA A 205 22.44 -1.03 13.44
C ALA A 205 23.57 -1.75 12.70
N LYS A 206 23.45 -3.08 12.59
CA LYS A 206 24.37 -3.88 11.76
C LYS A 206 23.95 -3.84 10.29
N ILE A 207 24.82 -3.35 9.42
CA ILE A 207 24.61 -3.41 7.97
C ILE A 207 25.20 -4.73 7.43
N MET A 208 24.34 -5.59 6.89
CA MET A 208 24.70 -6.85 6.24
C MET A 208 24.73 -6.64 4.72
N ARG A 209 25.88 -6.89 4.10
CA ARG A 209 26.03 -6.78 2.64
C ARG A 209 25.85 -8.14 1.99
N TYR A 210 25.01 -8.22 0.97
CA TYR A 210 24.85 -9.42 0.13
C TYR A 210 25.33 -9.14 -1.30
N PHE A 211 25.64 -10.19 -2.04
CA PHE A 211 26.14 -10.11 -3.42
C PHE A 211 25.06 -10.61 -4.39
N ASP A 212 24.99 -10.01 -5.58
CA ASP A 212 24.17 -10.56 -6.66
C ASP A 212 24.98 -11.64 -7.37
N PHE A 213 24.53 -12.88 -7.26
CA PHE A 213 25.14 -14.02 -7.97
C PHE A 213 24.47 -14.23 -9.34
N THR A 214 24.05 -13.16 -10.02
CA THR A 214 23.61 -13.28 -11.41
C THR A 214 24.83 -13.68 -12.25
N PRO A 215 24.84 -14.86 -12.88
CA PRO A 215 25.94 -15.21 -13.76
C PRO A 215 25.90 -14.25 -14.95
N THR A 216 26.96 -13.47 -15.11
CA THR A 216 27.22 -12.74 -16.36
C THR A 216 27.32 -13.76 -17.48
N ILE A 217 26.32 -13.80 -18.37
CA ILE A 217 26.33 -14.62 -19.58
C ILE A 217 27.22 -13.95 -20.62
#